data_AF-A0A1B7KQS2-F1
#
_entry.id   AF-A0A1B7KQS2-F1
#
_cell.length_a   1.000
_cell.length_b   1.000
_cell.length_c   1.000
_cell.angle_alpha   90.00
_cell.angle_beta   90.00
_cell.angle_gamma   90.00
#
_symmetry.space_group_name_H-M   'P 1'
#
loop_
_entity.id
_entity.type
_entity.pdbx_description
1 polymer ?
#
loop_
_entity_poly.entity_id
_entity_poly.type
_entity_poly.pdbx_seq_one_letter_code
_entity_poly.pdbx_strand_id
1 'polypeptide(L)'
;MRRQLALALLLGGSVFVVGARAEQAEASVNYDQIVPAAKQYIGVPYQWGGTTAKGFDCSGFIRHVYQSIGIDMPRTTADMYRMGKRVDKSDLRVGDLVFFNTSGKGASHAGIYIGNNQFIHSSSSKGVAISSLNDPYYWSKKYIGAKRVLAYRLAPGRFQDVASSHWAFDEVRALSEQELVIGYEDSYFKPNEPITRAEVAAYLAEYLDLNLSDRSRTFNDVPNDYWALGAIRAVQKKGIMNGSNGKFHPEDTLTRAQLAAVLTRAFRLQPPTAAKSFTDVPPSFWAYRDIQALAASGIATGRTDGSFGPNEPVTRAQFAAFLYRAMRQ
;
A
#
# COMPACT_ATOMS: atom_id res chain seq x y z
N MET A 1 -55.91 -25.81 -54.97
CA MET A 1 -55.26 -24.68 -54.24
C MET A 1 -54.60 -25.27 -53.00
N ARG A 2 -53.33 -25.70 -53.04
CA ARG A 2 -52.06 -24.97 -52.80
C ARG A 2 -51.85 -24.46 -51.35
N ARG A 3 -50.74 -24.97 -50.75
CA ARG A 3 -49.88 -24.52 -49.61
C ARG A 3 -50.11 -25.26 -48.27
N GLN A 4 -49.30 -26.28 -47.92
CA GLN A 4 -47.90 -26.30 -47.36
C GLN A 4 -47.86 -25.85 -45.88
N LEU A 5 -47.67 -26.76 -44.90
CA LEU A 5 -46.43 -27.40 -44.37
C LEU A 5 -45.69 -26.54 -43.31
N ALA A 6 -45.60 -27.04 -42.07
CA ALA A 6 -44.39 -26.95 -41.23
C ALA A 6 -44.49 -27.88 -40.00
N LEU A 7 -43.54 -28.82 -39.96
CA LEU A 7 -43.19 -29.73 -38.86
C LEU A 7 -42.18 -29.01 -37.96
N ALA A 8 -42.32 -29.10 -36.62
CA ALA A 8 -41.30 -28.63 -35.69
C ALA A 8 -40.92 -29.75 -34.69
N LEU A 9 -39.71 -30.29 -34.88
CA LEU A 9 -38.95 -31.05 -33.90
C LEU A 9 -38.44 -30.10 -32.80
N LEU A 10 -38.52 -30.51 -31.52
CA LEU A 10 -37.66 -29.97 -30.46
C LEU A 10 -37.06 -31.12 -29.65
N LEU A 11 -35.74 -31.25 -29.80
CA LEU A 11 -34.82 -32.11 -29.05
C LEU A 11 -34.58 -31.53 -27.64
N GLY A 12 -34.27 -32.43 -26.70
CA GLY A 12 -34.10 -32.15 -25.28
C GLY A 12 -32.92 -31.26 -24.91
N GLY A 13 -33.00 -30.69 -23.71
CA GLY A 13 -31.92 -29.96 -23.06
C GLY A 13 -31.70 -30.47 -21.64
N SER A 14 -30.54 -31.06 -21.39
CA SER A 14 -30.02 -31.41 -20.07
C SER A 14 -29.68 -30.12 -19.30
N VAL A 15 -30.23 -29.97 -18.10
CA VAL A 15 -29.91 -28.85 -17.20
C VAL A 15 -28.54 -29.09 -16.58
N PHE A 16 -27.52 -28.41 -17.07
CA PHE A 16 -26.24 -28.27 -16.39
C PHE A 16 -26.40 -27.25 -15.25
N VAL A 17 -26.31 -27.71 -14.00
CA VAL A 17 -26.11 -26.82 -12.84
C VAL A 17 -24.65 -26.38 -12.83
N VAL A 18 -24.34 -25.32 -13.58
CA VAL A 18 -23.11 -24.53 -13.43
C VAL A 18 -23.51 -23.29 -12.65
N GLY A 19 -23.16 -23.21 -11.37
CA GLY A 19 -23.57 -22.03 -10.59
C GLY A 19 -23.34 -22.09 -9.09
N ALA A 20 -22.14 -22.47 -8.63
CA ALA A 20 -21.69 -22.20 -7.27
C ALA A 20 -20.18 -21.87 -7.22
N ARG A 21 -19.71 -21.14 -8.24
CA ARG A 21 -18.38 -20.50 -8.29
C ARG A 21 -18.46 -19.08 -8.87
N ALA A 22 -19.55 -18.38 -8.57
CA ALA A 22 -19.69 -16.96 -8.87
C ALA A 22 -19.17 -16.16 -7.67
N GLU A 23 -18.24 -15.24 -7.96
CA GLU A 23 -17.86 -14.07 -7.14
C GLU A 23 -17.22 -14.34 -5.76
N GLN A 24 -16.00 -14.89 -5.77
CA GLN A 24 -14.98 -14.16 -5.01
C GLN A 24 -14.62 -12.97 -5.90
N ALA A 25 -15.25 -11.82 -5.68
CA ALA A 25 -14.75 -10.57 -6.24
C ALA A 25 -13.28 -10.47 -5.83
N GLU A 26 -12.35 -10.55 -6.78
CA GLU A 26 -10.95 -10.28 -6.52
C GLU A 26 -10.90 -8.89 -5.87
N ALA A 27 -10.62 -8.81 -4.57
CA ALA A 27 -10.36 -7.54 -3.92
C ALA A 27 -9.28 -6.82 -4.72
N SER A 28 -9.67 -5.79 -5.46
CA SER A 28 -8.88 -5.33 -6.62
C SER A 28 -7.92 -4.22 -6.25
N VAL A 29 -8.31 -3.39 -5.27
CA VAL A 29 -7.56 -2.20 -4.88
C VAL A 29 -6.68 -2.48 -3.66
N ASN A 30 -5.38 -2.21 -3.82
CA ASN A 30 -4.43 -2.26 -2.71
C ASN A 30 -4.42 -0.93 -1.94
N TYR A 31 -4.99 -0.90 -0.73
CA TYR A 31 -5.02 0.30 0.10
C TYR A 31 -3.67 0.62 0.74
N ASP A 32 -2.69 -0.29 0.76
CA ASP A 32 -1.32 -0.01 1.17
C ASP A 32 -0.67 1.12 0.34
N GLN A 33 -1.19 1.38 -0.86
CA GLN A 33 -0.67 2.38 -1.78
C GLN A 33 -1.07 3.82 -1.41
N ILE A 34 -2.09 4.03 -0.57
CA ILE A 34 -2.71 5.37 -0.40
C ILE A 34 -1.75 6.41 0.20
N VAL A 35 -0.99 6.05 1.21
CA VAL A 35 -0.05 6.96 1.91
C VAL A 35 1.13 7.35 1.01
N PRO A 36 1.88 6.41 0.42
CA PRO A 36 2.98 6.76 -0.48
C PRO A 36 2.49 7.52 -1.73
N ALA A 37 1.31 7.17 -2.26
CA ALA A 37 0.67 7.92 -3.35
C ALA A 37 0.39 9.39 -2.97
N ALA A 38 0.03 9.66 -1.71
CA ALA A 38 -0.20 11.02 -1.23
C ALA A 38 1.11 11.75 -0.92
N LYS A 39 2.03 11.12 -0.17
CA LYS A 39 3.25 11.75 0.36
C LYS A 39 4.22 12.17 -0.74
N GLN A 40 4.23 11.52 -1.90
CA GLN A 40 5.09 11.93 -3.01
C GLN A 40 4.82 13.36 -3.51
N TYR A 41 3.62 13.90 -3.27
CA TYR A 41 3.24 15.24 -3.71
C TYR A 41 3.53 16.34 -2.68
N ILE A 42 4.11 16.03 -1.51
CA ILE A 42 4.46 17.05 -0.50
C ILE A 42 5.27 18.17 -1.15
N GLY A 43 4.86 19.42 -0.90
CA GLY A 43 5.46 20.63 -1.46
C GLY A 43 4.90 21.08 -2.81
N VAL A 44 4.07 20.28 -3.49
CA VAL A 44 3.38 20.76 -4.72
C VAL A 44 2.49 21.95 -4.34
N PRO A 45 2.60 23.11 -5.04
CA PRO A 45 1.93 24.33 -4.64
C PRO A 45 0.41 24.22 -4.72
N TYR A 46 -0.27 25.07 -3.96
CA TYR A 46 -1.71 25.21 -4.08
C TYR A 46 -2.08 25.96 -5.35
N GLN A 47 -3.10 25.47 -6.05
CA GLN A 47 -3.70 26.15 -7.19
C GLN A 47 -5.22 25.96 -7.15
N TRP A 48 -5.98 27.05 -7.08
CA TRP A 48 -7.44 26.98 -7.15
C TRP A 48 -7.89 26.28 -8.44
N GLY A 49 -8.73 25.27 -8.33
CA GLY A 49 -9.16 24.48 -9.49
C GLY A 49 -8.13 23.45 -9.97
N GLY A 50 -6.92 23.43 -9.39
CA GLY A 50 -5.80 22.59 -9.82
C GLY A 50 -6.00 21.11 -9.51
N THR A 51 -5.63 20.25 -10.47
CA THR A 51 -5.81 18.79 -10.40
C THR A 51 -4.58 18.02 -10.86
N THR A 52 -3.40 18.65 -10.91
CA THR A 52 -2.18 18.01 -11.40
C THR A 52 -1.00 18.36 -10.51
N ALA A 53 0.11 17.66 -10.69
CA ALA A 53 1.31 17.90 -9.90
C ALA A 53 2.04 19.23 -10.19
N LYS A 54 1.47 20.09 -11.06
CA LYS A 54 1.88 21.51 -11.21
C LYS A 54 1.25 22.41 -10.14
N GLY A 55 0.13 21.98 -9.58
CA GLY A 55 -0.61 22.69 -8.55
C GLY A 55 -1.97 22.03 -8.30
N PHE A 56 -2.31 21.89 -7.01
CA PHE A 56 -3.57 21.26 -6.58
C PHE A 56 -4.41 22.19 -5.73
N ASP A 57 -5.74 22.13 -5.87
CA ASP A 57 -6.63 22.46 -4.75
C ASP A 57 -6.86 21.22 -3.87
N CYS A 58 -7.53 21.38 -2.73
CA CYS A 58 -7.71 20.28 -1.77
C CYS A 58 -8.42 19.07 -2.38
N SER A 59 -9.52 19.29 -3.10
CA SER A 59 -10.30 18.24 -3.74
C SER A 59 -9.60 17.65 -4.98
N GLY A 60 -8.86 18.46 -5.73
CA GLY A 60 -8.06 18.01 -6.87
C GLY A 60 -6.90 17.12 -6.44
N PHE A 61 -6.25 17.44 -5.31
CA PHE A 61 -5.24 16.58 -4.69
C PHE A 61 -5.84 15.23 -4.25
N ILE A 62 -6.94 15.25 -3.49
CA ILE A 62 -7.61 14.02 -3.03
C ILE A 62 -8.00 13.15 -4.22
N ARG A 63 -8.66 13.74 -5.23
CA ARG A 63 -9.06 13.00 -6.43
C ARG A 63 -7.86 12.38 -7.15
N HIS A 64 -6.78 13.13 -7.31
CA HIS A 64 -5.56 12.64 -7.95
C HIS A 64 -4.97 11.43 -7.23
N VAL A 65 -4.87 11.48 -5.89
CA VAL A 65 -4.34 10.38 -5.08
C VAL A 65 -5.21 9.13 -5.18
N TYR A 66 -6.53 9.26 -4.96
CA TYR A 66 -7.44 8.11 -5.00
C TYR A 66 -7.52 7.50 -6.42
N GLN A 67 -7.49 8.34 -7.46
CA GLN A 67 -7.48 7.85 -8.84
C GLN A 67 -6.21 7.06 -9.15
N SER A 68 -5.05 7.42 -8.58
CA SER A 68 -3.80 6.67 -8.78
C SER A 68 -3.82 5.25 -8.20
N ILE A 69 -4.76 4.97 -7.28
CA ILE A 69 -5.01 3.63 -6.73
C ILE A 69 -6.33 3.04 -7.26
N GLY A 70 -6.91 3.60 -8.32
CA GLY A 70 -8.10 3.06 -8.97
C GLY A 70 -9.45 3.43 -8.34
N ILE A 71 -9.51 4.46 -7.49
CA ILE A 71 -10.76 4.92 -6.85
C ILE A 71 -11.19 6.27 -7.41
N ASP A 72 -12.38 6.31 -8.01
CA ASP A 72 -12.96 7.53 -8.52
C ASP A 72 -13.58 8.40 -7.43
N MET A 73 -13.21 9.68 -7.45
CA MET A 73 -13.66 10.67 -6.47
C MET A 73 -14.34 11.86 -7.15
N PRO A 74 -15.39 12.43 -6.53
CA PRO A 74 -16.06 13.60 -7.08
C PRO A 74 -15.14 14.82 -7.04
N ARG A 75 -15.41 15.82 -7.89
CA ARG A 75 -14.51 16.97 -8.05
C ARG A 75 -14.55 17.93 -6.87
N THR A 76 -15.65 18.02 -6.12
CA THR A 76 -15.84 19.05 -5.09
C THR A 76 -15.80 18.47 -3.67
N THR A 77 -15.28 19.23 -2.73
CA THR A 77 -15.27 18.87 -1.30
C THR A 77 -16.67 18.65 -0.74
N ALA A 78 -17.66 19.42 -1.20
CA ALA A 78 -19.05 19.27 -0.77
C ALA A 78 -19.63 17.91 -1.19
N ASP A 79 -19.35 17.46 -2.41
CA ASP A 79 -19.80 16.15 -2.89
C ASP A 79 -19.06 15.01 -2.19
N MET A 80 -17.74 15.15 -1.99
CA MET A 80 -16.95 14.22 -1.17
C MET A 80 -17.52 14.08 0.25
N TYR A 81 -18.03 15.17 0.84
CA TYR A 81 -18.62 15.15 2.17
C TYR A 81 -19.99 14.47 2.23
N ARG A 82 -20.74 14.45 1.11
CA ARG A 82 -22.00 13.70 1.00
C ARG A 82 -21.76 12.23 0.68
N MET A 83 -20.60 11.89 0.13
CA MET A 83 -20.18 10.52 -0.17
C MET A 83 -19.71 9.76 1.09
N GLY A 84 -19.79 8.43 1.04
CA GLY A 84 -19.18 7.54 2.02
C GLY A 84 -19.90 7.46 3.37
N LYS A 85 -19.39 6.59 4.25
CA LYS A 85 -19.94 6.40 5.60
C LYS A 85 -19.40 7.48 6.54
N ARG A 86 -20.27 8.10 7.36
CA ARG A 86 -19.83 9.00 8.45
C ARG A 86 -18.92 8.23 9.42
N VAL A 87 -17.79 8.81 9.78
CA VAL A 87 -16.82 8.26 10.73
C VAL A 87 -16.65 9.23 11.88
N ASP A 88 -16.68 8.72 13.11
CA ASP A 88 -16.34 9.51 14.29
C ASP A 88 -14.83 9.69 14.39
N LYS A 89 -14.38 10.82 14.96
CA LYS A 89 -12.95 11.18 14.98
C LYS A 89 -12.07 10.10 15.66
N SER A 90 -12.60 9.39 16.66
CA SER A 90 -11.92 8.28 17.35
C SER A 90 -11.74 7.03 16.49
N ASP A 91 -12.53 6.90 15.43
CA ASP A 91 -12.61 5.69 14.60
C ASP A 91 -11.93 5.90 13.24
N LEU A 92 -11.19 7.00 13.10
CA LEU A 92 -10.41 7.32 11.90
C LEU A 92 -9.41 6.21 11.59
N ARG A 93 -9.30 5.91 10.30
CA ARG A 93 -8.34 4.97 9.73
C ARG A 93 -7.67 5.62 8.54
N VAL A 94 -6.45 5.19 8.24
CA VAL A 94 -5.72 5.65 7.04
C VAL A 94 -6.64 5.59 5.80
N GLY A 95 -6.63 6.65 5.00
CA GLY A 95 -7.49 6.77 3.83
C GLY A 95 -8.95 7.16 4.12
N ASP A 96 -9.31 7.50 5.36
CA ASP A 96 -10.52 8.27 5.61
C ASP A 96 -10.31 9.73 5.18
N LEU A 97 -11.36 10.36 4.66
CA LEU A 97 -11.36 11.78 4.36
C LEU A 97 -11.76 12.59 5.60
N VAL A 98 -11.00 13.61 5.93
CA VAL A 98 -11.29 14.56 7.02
C VAL A 98 -11.67 15.91 6.44
N PHE A 99 -12.72 16.53 6.99
CA PHE A 99 -13.34 17.73 6.44
C PHE A 99 -13.33 18.87 7.42
N PHE A 100 -13.22 20.08 6.86
CA PHE A 100 -13.08 21.32 7.63
C PHE A 100 -13.94 22.45 7.05
N ASN A 101 -14.40 23.34 7.92
CA ASN A 101 -15.07 24.59 7.58
C ASN A 101 -14.10 25.77 7.69
N THR A 102 -13.31 25.99 6.64
CA THR A 102 -12.33 27.09 6.52
C THR A 102 -12.93 28.38 5.95
N SER A 103 -14.03 28.30 5.19
CA SER A 103 -14.68 29.46 4.55
C SER A 103 -15.84 30.07 5.36
N GLY A 104 -16.24 29.42 6.46
CA GLY A 104 -17.41 29.78 7.26
C GLY A 104 -18.71 29.07 6.85
N LYS A 105 -18.72 28.30 5.74
CA LYS A 105 -19.89 27.54 5.29
C LYS A 105 -19.54 26.12 4.85
N GLY A 106 -20.15 25.13 5.52
CA GLY A 106 -20.11 23.72 5.12
C GLY A 106 -18.69 23.12 5.05
N ALA A 107 -18.56 22.02 4.32
CA ALA A 107 -17.27 21.39 4.02
C ALA A 107 -16.56 22.16 2.90
N SER A 108 -15.63 23.03 3.28
CA SER A 108 -14.90 23.92 2.36
C SER A 108 -13.43 23.53 2.16
N HIS A 109 -12.93 22.60 2.96
CA HIS A 109 -11.59 22.03 2.84
C HIS A 109 -11.59 20.58 3.28
N ALA A 110 -10.68 19.77 2.72
CA ALA A 110 -10.53 18.38 3.09
C ALA A 110 -9.08 17.91 2.97
N GLY A 111 -8.80 16.76 3.58
CA GLY A 111 -7.56 16.03 3.39
C GLY A 111 -7.74 14.54 3.65
N ILE A 112 -6.68 13.78 3.45
CA ILE A 112 -6.62 12.33 3.62
C ILE A 112 -5.98 12.06 4.97
N TYR A 113 -6.65 11.30 5.84
CA TYR A 113 -6.06 10.83 7.09
C TYR A 113 -4.96 9.81 6.80
N ILE A 114 -3.80 9.99 7.44
CA ILE A 114 -2.59 9.16 7.21
C ILE A 114 -2.07 8.52 8.50
N GLY A 115 -2.93 8.40 9.50
CA GLY A 115 -2.59 7.83 10.80
C GLY A 115 -2.10 8.86 11.81
N ASN A 116 -1.91 8.44 13.07
CA ASN A 116 -1.32 9.25 14.14
C ASN A 116 -1.95 10.66 14.33
N ASN A 117 -3.27 10.80 14.15
CA ASN A 117 -3.95 12.11 14.17
C ASN A 117 -3.43 13.11 13.11
N GLN A 118 -2.80 12.63 12.06
CA GLN A 118 -2.27 13.44 10.97
C GLN A 118 -3.10 13.27 9.70
N PHE A 119 -3.12 14.32 8.89
CA PHE A 119 -3.76 14.30 7.58
C PHE A 119 -2.93 15.09 6.58
N ILE A 120 -2.93 14.63 5.33
CA ILE A 120 -2.27 15.29 4.21
C ILE A 120 -3.29 16.02 3.35
N HIS A 121 -2.99 17.26 2.98
CA HIS A 121 -3.90 18.13 2.24
C HIS A 121 -3.16 19.19 1.42
N SER A 122 -3.79 19.76 0.39
CA SER A 122 -3.26 20.94 -0.30
C SER A 122 -3.63 22.23 0.45
N SER A 123 -2.67 22.83 1.15
CA SER A 123 -2.81 24.10 1.89
C SER A 123 -2.56 25.31 1.00
N SER A 124 -3.40 26.34 1.09
CA SER A 124 -3.23 27.59 0.34
C SER A 124 -1.89 28.30 0.58
N SER A 125 -1.25 28.07 1.74
CA SER A 125 0.02 28.72 2.11
C SER A 125 1.26 27.83 1.96
N LYS A 126 1.10 26.51 2.03
CA LYS A 126 2.23 25.54 2.07
C LYS A 126 2.21 24.54 0.92
N GLY A 127 1.21 24.59 0.04
CA GLY A 127 0.95 23.51 -0.92
C GLY A 127 0.55 22.23 -0.21
N VAL A 128 0.79 21.07 -0.84
CA VAL A 128 0.56 19.77 -0.22
C VAL A 128 1.44 19.61 1.01
N ALA A 129 0.82 19.45 2.17
CA ALA A 129 1.49 19.37 3.46
C ALA A 129 0.74 18.44 4.42
N ILE A 130 1.47 17.97 5.43
CA ILE A 130 0.90 17.20 6.55
C ILE A 130 0.58 18.18 7.68
N SER A 131 -0.61 18.04 8.24
CA SER A 131 -1.10 18.80 9.39
C SER A 131 -1.63 17.86 10.47
N SER A 132 -1.69 18.34 11.71
CA SER A 132 -2.27 17.60 12.83
C SER A 132 -3.74 17.94 13.02
N LEU A 133 -4.60 16.94 13.18
CA LEU A 133 -6.00 17.09 13.60
C LEU A 133 -6.15 17.57 15.04
N ASN A 134 -5.08 17.50 15.82
CA ASN A 134 -5.03 17.95 17.20
C ASN A 134 -4.40 19.34 17.35
N ASP A 135 -4.09 20.02 16.25
CA ASP A 135 -3.68 21.43 16.28
C ASP A 135 -4.78 22.28 16.95
N PRO A 136 -4.53 22.83 18.17
CA PRO A 136 -5.54 23.54 18.94
C PRO A 136 -5.83 24.95 18.37
N TYR A 137 -4.99 25.45 17.47
CA TYR A 137 -5.06 26.82 16.99
C TYR A 137 -5.97 26.95 15.77
N TYR A 138 -5.87 26.03 14.80
CA TYR A 138 -6.60 26.13 13.54
C TYR A 138 -7.38 24.86 13.23
N TRP A 139 -6.73 23.72 12.99
CA TRP A 139 -7.40 22.56 12.39
C TRP A 139 -8.46 21.91 13.29
N SER A 140 -8.20 21.78 14.60
CA SER A 140 -9.18 21.19 15.52
C SER A 140 -10.48 21.99 15.58
N LYS A 141 -10.40 23.33 15.59
CA LYS A 141 -11.58 24.24 15.62
C LYS A 141 -12.37 24.23 14.32
N LYS A 142 -11.72 23.85 13.22
CA LYS A 142 -12.30 23.86 11.87
C LYS A 142 -12.83 22.50 11.46
N TYR A 143 -12.48 21.43 12.18
CA TYR A 143 -12.92 20.06 11.88
C TYR A 143 -14.45 19.95 12.02
N ILE A 144 -15.11 19.39 11.00
CA ILE A 144 -16.56 19.22 10.99
C ILE A 144 -17.01 17.76 10.82
N GLY A 145 -16.09 16.85 10.51
CA GLY A 145 -16.38 15.42 10.40
C GLY A 145 -15.45 14.68 9.45
N ALA A 146 -15.68 13.38 9.33
CA ALA A 146 -14.94 12.50 8.45
C ALA A 146 -15.85 11.53 7.67
N LYS A 147 -15.34 11.05 6.53
CA LYS A 147 -16.00 10.08 5.67
C LYS A 147 -15.06 8.95 5.29
N ARG A 148 -15.54 7.72 5.44
CA ARG A 148 -14.88 6.51 4.95
C ARG A 148 -15.35 6.21 3.55
N VAL A 149 -14.40 6.18 2.63
CA VAL A 149 -14.59 5.82 1.22
C VAL A 149 -14.04 4.42 0.94
N LEU A 150 -12.95 4.04 1.63
CA LEU A 150 -12.36 2.71 1.50
C LEU A 150 -13.24 1.64 2.18
N ALA A 151 -13.45 0.52 1.50
CA ALA A 151 -14.36 -0.54 1.94
C ALA A 151 -13.71 -1.45 3.00
N TYR A 152 -13.49 -0.91 4.20
CA TYR A 152 -13.01 -1.70 5.34
C TYR A 152 -14.15 -2.52 5.96
N ARG A 153 -14.05 -3.86 5.93
CA ARG A 153 -15.01 -4.76 6.59
C ARG A 153 -14.63 -5.09 8.03
N LEU A 154 -13.34 -5.12 8.35
CA LEU A 154 -12.81 -5.49 9.66
C LEU A 154 -12.03 -4.34 10.30
N ALA A 155 -11.75 -4.44 11.60
CA ALA A 155 -10.90 -3.49 12.32
C ALA A 155 -9.41 -3.66 11.93
N PRO A 156 -8.55 -2.64 12.12
CA PRO A 156 -7.10 -2.81 11.99
C PRO A 156 -6.62 -4.05 12.75
N GLY A 157 -5.64 -4.76 12.19
CA GLY A 157 -5.15 -6.03 12.74
C GLY A 157 -5.97 -7.27 12.36
N ARG A 158 -7.09 -7.12 11.64
CA ARG A 158 -7.95 -8.24 11.25
C ARG A 158 -8.18 -8.27 9.74
N PHE A 159 -7.95 -9.44 9.14
CA PHE A 159 -8.15 -9.69 7.72
C PHE A 159 -9.05 -10.91 7.49
N GLN A 160 -9.80 -10.93 6.40
CA GLN A 160 -10.71 -12.04 6.07
C GLN A 160 -9.96 -13.35 5.78
N ASP A 161 -8.73 -13.24 5.28
CA ASP A 161 -7.92 -14.33 4.74
C ASP A 161 -6.67 -14.62 5.59
N VAL A 162 -6.59 -14.06 6.80
CA VAL A 162 -5.53 -14.35 7.77
C VAL A 162 -6.18 -14.78 9.09
N ALA A 163 -6.46 -16.07 9.19
CA ALA A 163 -7.01 -16.68 10.41
C ALA A 163 -6.00 -16.58 11.57
N SER A 164 -6.50 -16.61 12.82
CA SER A 164 -5.65 -16.58 14.03
C SER A 164 -4.68 -17.76 14.14
N SER A 165 -4.94 -18.86 13.43
CA SER A 165 -4.04 -20.01 13.33
C SER A 165 -3.00 -19.89 12.22
N HIS A 166 -3.05 -18.83 11.40
CA HIS A 166 -2.07 -18.60 10.34
C HIS A 166 -0.70 -18.28 10.96
N TRP A 167 0.37 -18.89 10.45
CA TRP A 167 1.71 -18.80 11.04
C TRP A 167 2.28 -17.37 11.13
N ALA A 168 1.80 -16.45 10.28
CA ALA A 168 2.17 -15.03 10.27
C ALA A 168 1.15 -14.11 10.94
N PHE A 169 0.15 -14.67 11.64
CA PHE A 169 -0.98 -13.89 12.15
C PHE A 169 -0.54 -12.74 13.07
N ASP A 170 0.35 -13.02 14.02
CA ASP A 170 0.78 -12.01 14.99
C ASP A 170 1.57 -10.88 14.34
N GLU A 171 2.47 -11.20 13.40
CA GLU A 171 3.24 -10.19 12.68
C GLU A 171 2.35 -9.34 11.76
N VAL A 172 1.43 -9.96 11.02
CA VAL A 172 0.49 -9.24 10.14
C VAL A 172 -0.44 -8.35 10.97
N ARG A 173 -0.97 -8.86 12.09
CA ARG A 173 -1.80 -8.07 13.02
C ARG A 173 -1.03 -6.85 13.52
N ALA A 174 0.18 -7.05 14.04
CA ALA A 174 0.97 -5.98 14.64
C ALA A 174 1.30 -4.87 13.64
N LEU A 175 1.70 -5.22 12.41
CA LEU A 175 1.96 -4.23 11.37
C LEU A 175 0.70 -3.46 10.94
N SER A 176 -0.46 -4.11 10.99
CA SER A 176 -1.74 -3.47 10.64
C SER A 176 -2.28 -2.57 11.74
N GLU A 177 -2.12 -2.95 13.00
CA GLU A 177 -2.44 -2.09 14.16
C GLU A 177 -1.57 -0.84 14.21
N GLN A 178 -0.35 -0.90 13.67
CA GLN A 178 0.54 0.24 13.47
C GLN A 178 0.22 1.06 12.21
N GLU A 179 -0.84 0.71 11.48
CA GLU A 179 -1.25 1.33 10.22
C GLU A 179 -0.17 1.30 9.11
N LEU A 180 0.84 0.43 9.25
CA LEU A 180 1.87 0.21 8.24
C LEU A 180 1.38 -0.75 7.16
N VAL A 181 0.58 -1.76 7.54
CA VAL A 181 -0.12 -2.69 6.64
C VAL A 181 -1.62 -2.46 6.70
N ILE A 182 -2.18 -1.88 5.64
CA ILE A 182 -3.59 -1.56 5.49
C ILE A 182 -4.32 -2.72 4.79
N GLY A 183 -3.65 -3.36 3.84
CA GLY A 183 -4.17 -4.45 3.01
C GLY A 183 -4.98 -3.95 1.82
N TYR A 184 -5.89 -4.80 1.36
CA TYR A 184 -6.73 -4.57 0.19
C TYR A 184 -8.17 -4.23 0.60
N GLU A 185 -8.93 -3.83 -0.41
CA GLU A 185 -10.39 -3.78 -0.37
C GLU A 185 -11.00 -4.96 0.40
N ASP A 186 -12.10 -4.68 1.13
CA ASP A 186 -12.81 -5.64 1.95
C ASP A 186 -11.99 -6.27 3.09
N SER A 187 -10.87 -5.66 3.49
CA SER A 187 -9.98 -6.17 4.53
C SER A 187 -9.36 -7.53 4.18
N TYR A 188 -8.89 -7.69 2.95
CA TYR A 188 -8.01 -8.80 2.55
C TYR A 188 -6.54 -8.43 2.75
N PHE A 189 -5.69 -9.40 3.11
CA PHE A 189 -4.24 -9.22 3.19
C PHE A 189 -3.50 -9.88 2.03
N LYS A 190 -4.07 -10.93 1.43
CA LYS A 190 -3.49 -11.78 0.38
C LYS A 190 -2.17 -12.44 0.80
N PRO A 191 -2.15 -13.26 1.87
CA PRO A 191 -0.90 -13.73 2.50
C PRO A 191 0.01 -14.55 1.57
N ASN A 192 -0.56 -15.26 0.61
CA ASN A 192 0.18 -16.15 -0.30
C ASN A 192 0.58 -15.50 -1.62
N GLU A 193 0.06 -14.29 -1.92
CA GLU A 193 0.45 -13.57 -3.13
C GLU A 193 1.88 -13.06 -2.99
N PRO A 194 2.67 -13.03 -4.08
CA PRO A 194 4.01 -12.48 -4.04
C PRO A 194 3.96 -10.96 -3.85
N ILE A 195 4.95 -10.42 -3.15
CA ILE A 195 5.09 -8.97 -2.96
C ILE A 195 5.95 -8.36 -4.06
N THR A 196 5.54 -7.19 -4.57
CA THR A 196 6.28 -6.48 -5.62
C THR A 196 7.41 -5.63 -5.05
N ARG A 197 8.34 -5.25 -5.93
CA ARG A 197 9.43 -4.32 -5.58
C ARG A 197 8.92 -2.94 -5.18
N ALA A 198 7.86 -2.44 -5.83
CA ALA A 198 7.26 -1.16 -5.48
C ALA A 198 6.60 -1.18 -4.09
N GLU A 199 5.91 -2.27 -3.74
CA GLU A 199 5.33 -2.45 -2.41
C GLU A 199 6.40 -2.47 -1.32
N VAL A 200 7.48 -3.25 -1.51
CA VAL A 200 8.59 -3.27 -0.56
C VAL A 200 9.26 -1.89 -0.42
N ALA A 201 9.45 -1.17 -1.53
CA ALA A 201 10.00 0.19 -1.49
C ALA A 201 9.11 1.13 -0.68
N ALA A 202 7.79 1.05 -0.87
CA ALA A 202 6.82 1.86 -0.13
C ALA A 202 6.85 1.57 1.37
N TYR A 203 6.75 0.30 1.78
CA TYR A 203 6.78 -0.06 3.20
C TYR A 203 8.07 0.40 3.89
N LEU A 204 9.23 0.22 3.24
CA LEU A 204 10.51 0.65 3.81
C LEU A 204 10.64 2.18 3.84
N ALA A 205 10.13 2.89 2.83
CA ALA A 205 10.15 4.35 2.82
C ALA A 205 9.26 4.94 3.92
N GLU A 206 8.08 4.36 4.14
CA GLU A 206 7.19 4.77 5.23
C GLU A 206 7.76 4.44 6.60
N TYR A 207 8.26 3.21 6.81
CA TYR A 207 8.83 2.81 8.10
C TYR A 207 10.07 3.64 8.50
N LEU A 208 10.95 3.93 7.54
CA LEU A 208 12.16 4.71 7.78
C LEU A 208 11.92 6.24 7.77
N ASP A 209 10.66 6.68 7.65
CA ASP A 209 10.24 8.08 7.54
C ASP A 209 11.06 8.86 6.50
N LEU A 210 11.20 8.28 5.31
CA LEU A 210 11.98 8.90 4.24
C LEU A 210 11.20 10.07 3.62
N ASN A 211 11.93 10.99 3.00
CA ASN A 211 11.30 12.04 2.20
C ASN A 211 10.89 11.51 0.82
N LEU A 212 9.58 11.43 0.57
CA LEU A 212 8.99 10.97 -0.69
C LEU A 212 8.78 12.11 -1.73
N SER A 213 9.04 13.37 -1.38
CA SER A 213 8.67 14.52 -2.22
C SER A 213 9.50 14.67 -3.51
N ASP A 214 10.61 13.92 -3.64
CA ASP A 214 11.39 13.94 -4.88
C ASP A 214 10.72 13.08 -5.96
N ARG A 215 10.14 13.76 -6.94
CA ARG A 215 9.47 13.17 -8.10
C ARG A 215 10.29 13.26 -9.39
N SER A 216 11.59 13.54 -9.30
CA SER A 216 12.50 13.45 -10.46
C SER A 216 12.52 12.03 -11.01
N ARG A 217 12.46 11.88 -12.34
CA ARG A 217 12.51 10.57 -12.98
C ARG A 217 13.94 10.07 -13.07
N THR A 218 14.19 8.87 -12.57
CA THR A 218 15.50 8.17 -12.72
C THR A 218 15.41 6.80 -13.35
N PHE A 219 14.22 6.22 -13.42
CA PHE A 219 14.00 4.92 -14.03
C PHE A 219 13.03 5.08 -15.21
N ASN A 220 13.35 4.44 -16.33
CA ASN A 220 12.60 4.59 -17.56
C ASN A 220 11.27 3.85 -17.54
N ASP A 221 11.10 2.89 -16.65
CA ASP A 221 9.89 2.08 -16.44
C ASP A 221 9.03 2.57 -15.26
N VAL A 222 9.36 3.72 -14.67
CA VAL A 222 8.54 4.35 -13.62
C VAL A 222 7.94 5.66 -14.16
N PRO A 223 6.64 5.68 -14.48
CA PRO A 223 5.92 6.89 -14.88
C PRO A 223 5.94 8.00 -13.80
N ASN A 224 5.77 9.25 -14.23
CA ASN A 224 5.81 10.42 -13.32
C ASN A 224 4.60 10.51 -12.36
N ASP A 225 3.54 9.76 -12.66
CA ASP A 225 2.30 9.62 -11.90
C ASP A 225 2.16 8.26 -11.23
N TYR A 226 3.21 7.42 -11.28
CA TYR A 226 3.23 6.13 -10.59
C TYR A 226 3.10 6.33 -9.07
N TRP A 227 2.23 5.56 -8.42
CA TRP A 227 1.86 5.72 -7.01
C TRP A 227 3.07 5.66 -6.06
N ALA A 228 4.10 4.87 -6.39
CA ALA A 228 5.29 4.70 -5.56
C ALA A 228 6.51 5.51 -6.05
N LEU A 229 6.37 6.42 -7.02
CA LEU A 229 7.53 7.16 -7.57
C LEU A 229 8.39 7.78 -6.47
N GLY A 230 7.78 8.52 -5.54
CA GLY A 230 8.48 9.15 -4.42
C GLY A 230 9.19 8.13 -3.50
N ALA A 231 8.54 7.01 -3.19
CA ALA A 231 9.11 5.95 -2.36
C ALA A 231 10.31 5.28 -3.05
N ILE A 232 10.18 4.95 -4.35
CA ILE A 232 11.26 4.38 -5.16
C ILE A 232 12.48 5.32 -5.19
N ARG A 233 12.25 6.62 -5.38
CA ARG A 233 13.31 7.64 -5.34
C ARG A 233 13.97 7.72 -3.96
N ALA A 234 13.19 7.65 -2.90
CA ALA A 234 13.67 7.71 -1.52
C ALA A 234 14.58 6.52 -1.17
N VAL A 235 14.13 5.29 -1.43
CA VAL A 235 14.93 4.07 -1.14
C VAL A 235 16.18 3.98 -2.02
N GLN A 236 16.12 4.49 -3.25
CA GLN A 236 17.28 4.56 -4.15
C GLN A 236 18.34 5.54 -3.67
N LYS A 237 17.94 6.75 -3.24
CA LYS A 237 18.88 7.72 -2.65
C LYS A 237 19.52 7.21 -1.35
N LYS A 238 18.81 6.40 -0.58
CA LYS A 238 19.34 5.76 0.63
C LYS A 238 20.21 4.53 0.33
N GLY A 239 20.31 4.10 -0.93
CA GLY A 239 21.07 2.90 -1.31
C GLY A 239 20.45 1.58 -0.85
N ILE A 240 19.17 1.58 -0.47
CA ILE A 240 18.47 0.41 0.06
C ILE A 240 18.06 -0.51 -1.10
N MET A 241 17.42 0.06 -2.11
CA MET A 241 17.01 -0.63 -3.33
C MET A 241 17.54 0.13 -4.55
N ASN A 242 17.90 -0.61 -5.59
CA ASN A 242 18.30 -0.02 -6.87
C ASN A 242 17.67 -0.80 -8.03
N GLY A 243 17.77 -0.26 -9.22
CA GLY A 243 17.38 -0.89 -10.47
C GLY A 243 18.57 -1.48 -11.23
N SER A 244 18.28 -1.97 -12.43
CA SER A 244 19.25 -2.50 -13.38
C SER A 244 18.94 -1.95 -14.78
N ASN A 245 19.96 -1.65 -15.57
CA ASN A 245 19.79 -1.22 -16.97
C ASN A 245 18.83 -0.03 -17.15
N GLY A 246 18.85 0.93 -16.22
CA GLY A 246 17.96 2.10 -16.23
C GLY A 246 16.50 1.82 -15.87
N LYS A 247 16.19 0.62 -15.37
CA LYS A 247 14.83 0.20 -14.95
C LYS A 247 14.80 -0.16 -13.48
N PHE A 248 13.72 0.18 -12.78
CA PHE A 248 13.51 -0.22 -11.39
C PHE A 248 12.83 -1.58 -11.27
N HIS A 249 12.05 -1.98 -12.26
CA HIS A 249 11.20 -3.17 -12.26
C HIS A 249 10.15 -3.13 -11.13
N PRO A 250 9.26 -2.13 -11.08
CA PRO A 250 8.38 -1.92 -9.93
C PRO A 250 7.38 -3.06 -9.69
N GLU A 251 6.88 -3.68 -10.76
CA GLU A 251 5.89 -4.77 -10.71
C GLU A 251 6.52 -6.16 -10.56
N ASP A 252 7.84 -6.28 -10.72
CA ASP A 252 8.52 -7.56 -10.54
C ASP A 252 8.54 -7.94 -9.05
N THR A 253 8.45 -9.23 -8.76
CA THR A 253 8.48 -9.76 -7.39
C THR A 253 9.92 -9.87 -6.90
N LEU A 254 10.14 -9.75 -5.58
CA LEU A 254 11.45 -9.97 -4.98
C LEU A 254 11.68 -11.46 -4.67
N THR A 255 12.87 -11.96 -4.98
CA THR A 255 13.32 -13.24 -4.42
C THR A 255 13.71 -13.09 -2.95
N ARG A 256 13.73 -14.21 -2.22
CA ARG A 256 14.17 -14.24 -0.82
C ARG A 256 15.59 -13.70 -0.62
N ALA A 257 16.52 -14.00 -1.53
CA ALA A 257 17.87 -13.44 -1.49
C ALA A 257 17.90 -11.93 -1.75
N GLN A 258 17.09 -11.44 -2.69
CA GLN A 258 16.98 -10.01 -2.95
C GLN A 258 16.40 -9.28 -1.75
N LEU A 259 15.35 -9.81 -1.13
CA LEU A 259 14.78 -9.22 0.08
C LEU A 259 15.77 -9.25 1.24
N ALA A 260 16.58 -10.31 1.38
CA ALA A 260 17.64 -10.36 2.38
C ALA A 260 18.63 -9.21 2.20
N ALA A 261 19.13 -8.98 0.99
CA ALA A 261 20.03 -7.86 0.71
C ALA A 261 19.37 -6.49 0.97
N VAL A 262 18.08 -6.34 0.67
CA VAL A 262 17.31 -5.12 0.92
C VAL A 262 17.17 -4.84 2.42
N LEU A 263 16.75 -5.84 3.21
CA LEU A 263 16.58 -5.69 4.66
C LEU A 263 17.92 -5.49 5.37
N THR A 264 18.99 -6.17 4.96
CA THR A 264 20.34 -5.92 5.50
C THR A 264 20.76 -4.47 5.32
N ARG A 265 20.53 -3.87 4.15
CA ARG A 265 20.84 -2.46 3.90
C ARG A 265 19.92 -1.51 4.68
N ALA A 266 18.61 -1.77 4.67
CA ALA A 266 17.62 -0.93 5.35
C ALA A 266 17.86 -0.85 6.86
N PHE A 267 18.15 -1.99 7.49
CA PHE A 267 18.29 -2.12 8.94
C PHE A 267 19.76 -2.19 9.40
N ARG A 268 20.72 -2.03 8.47
CA ARG A 268 22.17 -2.08 8.73
C ARG A 268 22.60 -3.33 9.51
N LEU A 269 22.01 -4.47 9.16
CA LEU A 269 22.24 -5.74 9.84
C LEU A 269 23.70 -6.16 9.70
N GLN A 270 24.26 -6.66 10.80
CA GLN A 270 25.65 -7.11 10.84
C GLN A 270 25.73 -8.61 10.53
N PRO A 271 26.78 -9.06 9.84
CA PRO A 271 27.00 -10.49 9.65
C PRO A 271 27.28 -11.16 11.01
N PRO A 272 26.88 -12.43 11.18
CA PRO A 272 27.14 -13.16 12.43
C PRO A 272 28.63 -13.42 12.65
N THR A 273 28.98 -13.66 13.91
CA THR A 273 30.27 -14.26 14.31
C THR A 273 30.39 -15.73 13.87
N ALA A 274 29.27 -16.46 13.82
CA ALA A 274 29.18 -17.84 13.32
C ALA A 274 28.10 -17.97 12.24
N ALA A 275 28.49 -18.42 11.05
CA ALA A 275 27.55 -18.60 9.94
C ALA A 275 26.59 -19.78 10.20
N LYS A 276 25.31 -19.60 9.87
CA LYS A 276 24.33 -20.68 9.77
C LYS A 276 24.41 -21.31 8.38
N SER A 277 24.67 -22.61 8.33
CA SER A 277 24.69 -23.34 7.05
C SER A 277 23.27 -23.55 6.52
N PHE A 278 23.08 -23.24 5.24
CA PHE A 278 21.90 -23.63 4.46
C PHE A 278 22.35 -24.54 3.31
N THR A 279 21.57 -25.56 3.00
CA THR A 279 21.93 -26.58 1.99
C THR A 279 22.03 -26.03 0.57
N ASP A 280 21.37 -24.91 0.30
CA ASP A 280 21.23 -24.27 -1.01
C ASP A 280 21.87 -22.86 -1.10
N VAL A 281 22.66 -22.46 -0.10
CA VAL A 281 23.37 -21.16 -0.08
C VAL A 281 24.87 -21.39 0.15
N PRO A 282 25.66 -21.68 -0.90
CA PRO A 282 27.10 -21.82 -0.76
C PRO A 282 27.78 -20.48 -0.41
N PRO A 283 28.97 -20.48 0.21
CA PRO A 283 29.72 -19.24 0.52
C PRO A 283 30.00 -18.31 -0.67
N SER A 284 29.99 -18.86 -1.89
CA SER A 284 30.15 -18.11 -3.15
C SER A 284 28.86 -17.46 -3.65
N PHE A 285 27.71 -17.75 -3.05
CA PHE A 285 26.43 -17.16 -3.45
C PHE A 285 26.44 -15.65 -3.23
N TRP A 286 25.98 -14.86 -4.19
CA TRP A 286 26.13 -13.40 -4.19
C TRP A 286 25.53 -12.73 -2.94
N ALA A 287 24.41 -13.25 -2.42
CA ALA A 287 23.73 -12.75 -1.23
C ALA A 287 24.12 -13.48 0.05
N TYR A 288 25.18 -14.31 0.03
CA TYR A 288 25.55 -15.15 1.16
C TYR A 288 25.64 -14.34 2.46
N ARG A 289 26.39 -13.23 2.45
CA ARG A 289 26.55 -12.38 3.64
C ARG A 289 25.25 -11.78 4.15
N ASP A 290 24.38 -11.33 3.24
CA ASP A 290 23.08 -10.76 3.61
C ASP A 290 22.16 -11.81 4.23
N ILE A 291 22.13 -13.02 3.65
CA ILE A 291 21.37 -14.16 4.17
C ILE A 291 21.87 -14.56 5.57
N GLN A 292 23.19 -14.59 5.76
CA GLN A 292 23.79 -14.86 7.07
C GLN A 292 23.40 -13.81 8.11
N ALA A 293 23.40 -12.52 7.75
CA ALA A 293 22.99 -11.44 8.65
C ALA A 293 21.53 -11.60 9.09
N LEU A 294 20.60 -11.89 8.16
CA LEU A 294 19.20 -12.13 8.50
C LEU A 294 19.00 -13.34 9.40
N ALA A 295 19.75 -14.42 9.15
CA ALA A 295 19.68 -15.63 9.96
C ALA A 295 20.19 -15.39 11.38
N ALA A 296 21.28 -14.64 11.53
CA ALA A 296 21.86 -14.25 12.80
C ALA A 296 20.92 -13.39 13.65
N SER A 297 20.21 -12.46 12.99
CA SER A 297 19.21 -11.58 13.59
C SER A 297 17.88 -12.27 13.89
N GLY A 298 17.73 -13.57 13.58
CA GLY A 298 16.46 -14.29 13.76
C GLY A 298 15.33 -13.81 12.84
N ILE A 299 15.64 -13.00 11.83
CA ILE A 299 14.65 -12.49 10.86
C ILE A 299 14.23 -13.63 9.92
N ALA A 300 15.22 -14.33 9.36
CA ALA A 300 14.98 -15.47 8.47
C ALA A 300 15.60 -16.75 9.03
N THR A 301 14.75 -17.67 9.49
CA THR A 301 15.19 -18.91 10.15
C THR A 301 15.51 -20.04 9.18
N GLY A 302 15.19 -19.90 7.88
CA GLY A 302 15.23 -20.99 6.91
C GLY A 302 14.04 -21.95 7.05
N ARG A 303 14.02 -22.97 6.19
CA ARG A 303 13.00 -24.01 6.16
C ARG A 303 13.36 -25.20 7.04
N THR A 304 12.38 -26.04 7.31
CA THR A 304 12.53 -27.27 8.09
C THR A 304 13.44 -28.30 7.42
N ASP A 305 13.61 -28.24 6.10
CA ASP A 305 14.52 -29.08 5.32
C ASP A 305 15.99 -28.58 5.31
N GLY A 306 16.28 -27.50 6.04
CA GLY A 306 17.61 -26.89 6.10
C GLY A 306 17.96 -25.97 4.93
N SER A 307 17.04 -25.76 3.97
CA SER A 307 17.21 -24.81 2.87
C SER A 307 16.84 -23.37 3.27
N PHE A 308 17.35 -22.40 2.53
CA PHE A 308 16.92 -21.01 2.59
C PHE A 308 15.91 -20.64 1.51
N GLY A 309 15.99 -21.24 0.32
CA GLY A 309 15.19 -20.92 -0.87
C GLY A 309 15.53 -19.58 -1.51
N PRO A 310 16.81 -19.26 -1.82
CA PRO A 310 17.22 -17.89 -2.16
C PRO A 310 16.59 -17.33 -3.43
N ASN A 311 16.18 -18.18 -4.37
CA ASN A 311 15.65 -17.76 -5.68
C ASN A 311 14.12 -17.74 -5.74
N GLU A 312 13.42 -18.15 -4.67
CA GLU A 312 11.97 -18.16 -4.66
C GLU A 312 11.39 -16.78 -4.40
N PRO A 313 10.24 -16.44 -5.01
CA PRO A 313 9.51 -15.22 -4.70
C PRO A 313 9.11 -15.14 -3.22
N VAL A 314 9.08 -13.94 -2.68
CA VAL A 314 8.61 -13.67 -1.32
C VAL A 314 7.11 -13.40 -1.35
N THR A 315 6.35 -14.16 -0.56
CA THR A 315 4.92 -13.89 -0.33
C THR A 315 4.72 -12.70 0.60
N ARG A 316 3.56 -12.05 0.56
CA ARG A 316 3.21 -10.95 1.46
C ARG A 316 3.30 -11.34 2.94
N ALA A 317 2.89 -12.56 3.31
CA ALA A 317 3.04 -13.06 4.68
C ALA A 317 4.52 -13.22 5.10
N GLN A 318 5.38 -13.74 4.21
CA GLN A 318 6.81 -13.82 4.46
C GLN A 318 7.45 -12.45 4.61
N PHE A 319 7.07 -11.50 3.74
CA PHE A 319 7.53 -10.13 3.87
C PHE A 319 7.10 -9.50 5.20
N ALA A 320 5.82 -9.61 5.58
CA ALA A 320 5.32 -9.09 6.85
C ALA A 320 6.09 -9.65 8.06
N ALA A 321 6.30 -10.97 8.08
CA ALA A 321 7.07 -11.61 9.15
C ALA A 321 8.53 -11.11 9.19
N PHE A 322 9.19 -10.98 8.03
CA PHE A 322 10.56 -10.49 7.96
C PHE A 322 10.68 -9.02 8.36
N LEU A 323 9.78 -8.17 7.85
CA LEU A 323 9.75 -6.75 8.18
C LEU A 323 9.52 -6.55 9.68
N TYR A 324 8.51 -7.20 10.25
CA TYR A 324 8.21 -7.09 11.68
C TYR A 324 9.40 -7.49 12.56
N ARG A 325 10.10 -8.58 12.21
CA ARG A 325 11.29 -9.02 12.95
C ARG A 325 12.48 -8.09 12.75
N ALA A 326 12.63 -7.51 11.57
CA ALA A 326 13.68 -6.54 11.27
C ALA A 326 13.48 -5.23 12.04
N MET A 327 12.24 -4.77 12.20
CA MET A 327 11.86 -3.58 13.00
C MET A 327 12.16 -3.72 14.50
N ARG A 328 12.45 -4.94 14.96
CA ARG A 328 12.73 -5.26 16.37
C ARG A 328 14.19 -5.57 16.66
N GLN A 329 15.07 -5.38 15.67
CA GLN A 329 16.51 -5.47 15.86
C GLN A 329 17.07 -4.21 16.52
#